data_AF-A0A947C5Y0-F1
#
_entry.id   AF-A0A947C5Y0-F1
#
_cell.length_a   1.000
_cell.length_b   1.000
_cell.length_c   1.000
_cell.angle_alpha   90.00
_cell.angle_beta   90.00
_cell.angle_gamma   90.00
#
_symmetry.space_group_name_H-M   'P 1'
#
loop_
_entity.id
_entity.type
_entity.pdbx_description
1 polymer ?
#
loop_
_entity_poly.entity_id
_entity_poly.type
_entity_poly.pdbx_seq_one_letter_code
_entity_poly.pdbx_strand_id
1 'polypeptide(L)'
;LCPEFANMVSAISDNGASGEELGMEKAVAKQRKKGIYRGFDNSVRLEQPTASTSVNASQSFAFRPFSTQFHPNQQIKLYPFSTKKKYRELVVGGTTNWGGSKNRKSTDNSIPLKFKKIGDGCYKVTPGVTLPKGEYAFSLASVGMGSSADVKGTDAGFGSSVQGQTWFGFSIK
;
A
#
# COMPACT_ATOMS: atom_id res chain seq x y z
N LEU A 1 15.51 4.01 15.17
CA LEU A 1 14.05 3.75 15.18
C LEU A 1 13.35 4.51 14.08
N CYS A 2 13.49 5.83 14.02
CA CYS A 2 12.98 6.59 12.88
C CYS A 2 13.77 6.26 11.61
N PRO A 3 13.12 6.15 10.44
CA PRO A 3 13.81 6.09 9.16
C PRO A 3 14.73 7.29 8.97
N GLU A 4 15.85 7.07 8.26
CA GLU A 4 16.83 8.13 8.02
C GLU A 4 16.23 9.24 7.15
N PHE A 5 15.53 8.84 6.08
CA PHE A 5 14.95 9.75 5.11
C PHE A 5 13.46 9.95 5.32
N ALA A 6 12.96 11.10 4.86
CA ALA A 6 11.53 11.33 4.77
C ALA A 6 10.90 10.42 3.71
N ASN A 7 9.61 10.14 3.86
CA ASN A 7 8.86 9.25 2.97
C ASN A 7 9.39 7.80 2.95
N MET A 8 9.85 7.33 4.11
CA MET A 8 10.34 5.96 4.30
C MET A 8 9.64 5.25 5.46
N VAL A 9 9.68 3.92 5.41
CA VAL A 9 9.12 3.04 6.43
C VAL A 9 10.18 2.04 6.86
N SER A 10 10.32 1.86 8.16
CA SER A 10 11.18 0.85 8.76
C SER A 10 10.36 -0.09 9.63
N ALA A 11 10.66 -1.38 9.62
CA ALA A 11 10.17 -2.33 10.62
C ALA A 11 10.93 -2.13 11.92
N ILE A 12 10.22 -1.88 13.03
CA ILE A 12 10.83 -1.75 14.35
C ILE A 12 11.13 -3.17 14.85
N SER A 13 12.36 -3.42 15.30
CA SER A 13 12.77 -4.70 15.89
C SER A 13 11.91 -5.08 17.09
N ASP A 14 11.84 -6.38 17.42
CA ASP A 14 11.01 -6.86 18.53
C ASP A 14 11.40 -6.25 19.89
N ASN A 15 12.70 -5.94 20.08
CA ASN A 15 13.21 -5.26 21.27
C ASN A 15 12.95 -3.73 21.28
N GLY A 16 12.38 -3.18 20.22
CA GLY A 16 12.07 -1.75 20.11
C GLY A 16 13.29 -0.83 20.06
N ALA A 17 14.50 -1.36 19.81
CA ALA A 17 15.74 -0.59 19.86
C ALA A 17 16.26 -0.17 18.47
N SER A 18 15.96 -0.93 17.42
CA SER A 18 16.44 -0.67 16.06
C SER A 18 15.29 -0.73 15.04
N GLY A 19 15.55 -0.22 13.84
CA GLY A 19 14.63 -0.30 12.72
C GLY A 19 15.36 -0.82 11.50
N GLU A 20 14.76 -1.75 10.76
CA GLU A 20 15.23 -2.19 9.45
C GLU A 20 14.38 -1.51 8.38
N GLU A 21 15.00 -0.78 7.46
CA GLU A 21 14.26 -0.13 6.37
C GLU A 21 13.62 -1.17 5.45
N LEU A 22 12.35 -0.96 5.12
CA LEU A 22 11.66 -1.83 4.19
C LEU A 22 12.21 -1.63 2.77
N GLY A 23 12.30 -2.73 2.02
CA GLY A 23 12.67 -2.67 0.61
C GLY A 23 11.63 -1.89 -0.21
N MET A 24 12.11 -0.93 -1.01
CA MET A 24 11.27 -0.28 -2.01
C MET A 24 10.93 -1.25 -3.14
N GLU A 25 9.66 -1.36 -3.46
CA GLU A 25 9.12 -2.29 -4.43
C GLU A 25 8.83 -1.59 -5.76
N LYS A 26 9.15 -2.26 -6.85
CA LYS A 26 8.78 -1.78 -8.18
C LYS A 26 7.32 -2.08 -8.46
N ALA A 27 6.50 -1.04 -8.44
CA ALA A 27 5.07 -1.12 -8.71
C ALA A 27 4.73 -0.80 -10.17
N VAL A 28 3.82 -1.57 -10.75
CA VAL A 28 3.31 -1.41 -12.12
C VAL A 28 1.79 -1.44 -12.11
N ALA A 29 1.16 -0.39 -12.64
CA ALA A 29 -0.27 -0.41 -12.92
C ALA A 29 -0.55 -1.33 -14.12
N LYS A 30 -1.52 -2.23 -13.98
CA LYS A 30 -1.96 -3.12 -15.05
C LYS A 30 -3.46 -3.09 -15.18
N GLN A 31 -3.91 -3.06 -16.43
CA GLN A 31 -5.30 -3.28 -16.80
C GLN A 31 -5.43 -4.66 -17.42
N ARG A 32 -6.39 -5.46 -16.95
CA ARG A 32 -6.64 -6.83 -17.43
C ARG A 32 -8.07 -6.95 -17.94
N LYS A 33 -8.22 -7.28 -19.23
CA LYS A 33 -9.51 -7.61 -19.82
C LYS A 33 -10.03 -8.93 -19.22
N LYS A 34 -11.28 -8.92 -18.72
CA LYS A 34 -11.95 -10.09 -18.11
C LYS A 34 -12.96 -10.77 -19.05
N GLY A 35 -13.17 -10.21 -20.24
CA GLY A 35 -14.03 -10.76 -21.29
C GLY A 35 -14.83 -9.68 -22.03
N ILE A 36 -15.53 -10.07 -23.09
CA ILE A 36 -16.32 -9.16 -23.96
C ILE A 36 -17.51 -8.53 -23.21
N TYR A 37 -18.06 -9.21 -22.20
CA TYR A 37 -19.15 -8.67 -21.37
C TYR A 37 -18.69 -8.28 -19.96
N ARG A 38 -17.47 -8.71 -19.59
CA ARG A 38 -16.94 -8.60 -18.24
C ARG A 38 -15.90 -7.49 -18.12
N GLY A 39 -15.75 -6.57 -19.06
CA GLY A 39 -14.95 -5.36 -18.86
C GLY A 39 -13.46 -5.57 -18.56
N PHE A 40 -12.92 -4.65 -17.77
CA PHE A 40 -11.51 -4.59 -17.38
C PHE A 40 -11.38 -4.49 -15.85
N ASP A 41 -10.35 -5.14 -15.31
CA ASP A 41 -9.88 -4.93 -13.94
C ASP A 41 -8.59 -4.11 -13.97
N ASN A 42 -8.48 -3.18 -13.04
CA ASN A 42 -7.28 -2.43 -12.77
C ASN A 42 -6.59 -3.01 -11.53
N SER A 43 -5.29 -3.25 -11.63
CA SER A 43 -4.48 -3.73 -10.51
C SER A 43 -3.15 -2.99 -10.40
N VAL A 44 -2.65 -2.91 -9.18
CA VAL A 44 -1.26 -2.58 -8.88
C VAL A 44 -0.52 -3.90 -8.71
N ARG A 45 0.62 -4.04 -9.40
CA ARG A 45 1.48 -5.20 -9.29
C ARG A 45 2.83 -4.82 -8.74
N LEU A 46 3.27 -5.52 -7.71
CA LEU A 46 4.66 -5.47 -7.27
C LEU A 46 5.39 -6.59 -8.00
N GLU A 47 6.50 -6.23 -8.65
CA GLU A 47 7.40 -7.20 -9.24
C GLU A 47 7.93 -8.10 -8.10
N GLN A 48 8.11 -9.40 -8.36
CA GLN A 48 8.40 -10.47 -7.39
C GLN A 48 7.18 -11.07 -6.65
N PRO A 49 7.16 -12.40 -6.45
CA PRO A 49 6.07 -13.11 -5.78
C PRO A 49 6.06 -12.92 -4.26
N THR A 50 7.18 -12.52 -3.66
CA THR A 50 7.38 -12.38 -2.21
C THR A 50 8.20 -11.13 -1.93
N ALA A 51 7.90 -10.41 -0.85
CA ALA A 51 8.72 -9.30 -0.39
C ALA A 51 10.11 -9.77 0.06
N SER A 52 11.11 -8.89 -0.07
CA SER A 52 12.46 -9.13 0.46
C SER A 52 12.48 -9.17 1.99
N THR A 53 11.62 -8.37 2.63
CA THR A 53 11.56 -8.22 4.08
C THR A 53 10.42 -9.06 4.65
N SER A 54 10.69 -9.72 5.78
CA SER A 54 9.73 -10.54 6.52
C SER A 54 9.63 -10.02 7.94
N VAL A 55 8.41 -9.88 8.44
CA VAL A 55 8.13 -9.33 9.78
C VAL A 55 7.16 -10.21 10.55
N ASN A 56 7.15 -10.05 11.86
CA ASN A 56 6.19 -10.71 12.74
C ASN A 56 4.81 -10.02 12.66
N ALA A 57 3.72 -10.77 12.92
CA ALA A 57 2.36 -10.23 12.85
C ALA A 57 2.08 -9.10 13.86
N SER A 58 2.80 -9.08 14.99
CA SER A 58 2.73 -8.06 16.03
C SER A 58 3.72 -6.91 15.83
N GLN A 59 4.53 -6.96 14.77
CA GLN A 59 5.61 -6.01 14.56
C GLN A 59 5.05 -4.62 14.28
N SER A 60 5.68 -3.62 14.87
CA SER A 60 5.36 -2.22 14.62
C SER A 60 6.32 -1.63 13.60
N PHE A 61 5.91 -0.56 12.96
CA PHE A 61 6.72 0.14 11.97
C PHE A 61 6.99 1.56 12.43
N ALA A 62 8.03 2.16 11.90
CA ALA A 62 8.31 3.57 12.03
C ALA A 62 8.15 4.22 10.66
N PHE A 63 7.45 5.35 10.62
CA PHE A 63 7.19 6.12 9.42
C PHE A 63 7.64 7.56 9.64
N ARG A 64 8.39 8.09 8.67
CA ARG A 64 8.74 9.50 8.63
C ARG A 64 7.97 10.17 7.49
N PRO A 65 6.93 10.98 7.76
CA PRO A 65 6.18 11.69 6.73
C PRO A 65 7.07 12.67 5.97
N PHE A 66 6.70 12.92 4.71
CA PHE A 66 7.34 13.94 3.89
C PHE A 66 7.06 15.34 4.43
N SER A 67 5.83 15.59 4.88
CA SER A 67 5.43 16.85 5.52
C SER A 67 4.77 16.59 6.86
N THR A 68 5.25 17.27 7.89
CA THR A 68 4.68 17.22 9.25
C THR A 68 3.41 18.05 9.40
N GLN A 69 3.05 18.85 8.39
CA GLN A 69 1.82 19.66 8.39
C GLN A 69 0.56 18.82 8.12
N PHE A 70 0.72 17.68 7.46
CA PHE A 70 -0.39 16.77 7.13
C PHE A 70 -0.40 15.59 8.09
N HIS A 71 -1.60 15.12 8.44
CA HIS A 71 -1.74 13.97 9.31
C HIS A 71 -1.18 12.71 8.60
N PRO A 72 -0.43 11.83 9.29
CA PRO A 72 0.25 10.70 8.64
C PRO A 72 -0.69 9.73 7.92
N ASN A 73 -1.93 9.58 8.39
CA ASN A 73 -2.97 8.78 7.72
C ASN A 73 -3.30 9.22 6.27
N GLN A 74 -2.94 10.44 5.87
CA GLN A 74 -3.12 10.96 4.51
C GLN A 74 -1.91 10.64 3.61
N GLN A 75 -0.77 10.29 4.21
CA GLN A 75 0.50 10.11 3.51
C GLN A 75 0.87 8.63 3.35
N ILE A 76 0.39 7.77 4.23
CA ILE A 76 0.69 6.32 4.20
C ILE A 76 -0.58 5.50 4.36
N LYS A 77 -0.71 4.48 3.50
CA LYS A 77 -1.74 3.46 3.58
C LYS A 77 -1.12 2.08 3.47
N LEU A 78 -1.76 1.08 4.07
CA LEU A 78 -1.32 -0.31 4.04
C LEU A 78 -2.32 -1.14 3.24
N TYR A 79 -1.84 -1.98 2.32
CA TYR A 79 -2.70 -2.86 1.54
C TYR A 79 -2.26 -4.32 1.60
N PRO A 80 -3.21 -5.26 1.60
CA PRO A 80 -2.93 -6.67 1.37
C PRO A 80 -2.74 -6.93 -0.13
N PHE A 81 -1.77 -7.76 -0.47
CA PHE A 81 -1.52 -8.22 -1.83
C PHE A 81 -1.81 -9.71 -1.96
N SER A 82 -2.38 -10.10 -3.10
CA SER A 82 -2.51 -11.50 -3.48
C SER A 82 -1.27 -11.99 -4.20
N THR A 83 -0.59 -12.98 -3.64
CA THR A 83 0.56 -13.64 -4.29
C THR A 83 0.12 -14.39 -5.55
N LYS A 84 0.84 -14.15 -6.64
CA LYS A 84 0.78 -14.93 -7.90
C LYS A 84 2.17 -15.49 -8.18
N LYS A 85 2.25 -16.43 -9.12
CA LYS A 85 3.51 -17.15 -9.45
C LYS A 85 4.72 -16.24 -9.72
N LYS A 86 4.51 -15.02 -10.24
CA LYS A 86 5.59 -14.11 -10.65
C LYS A 86 5.54 -12.72 -10.00
N TYR A 87 4.42 -12.37 -9.36
CA TYR A 87 4.15 -11.02 -8.89
C TYR A 87 3.13 -11.05 -7.75
N ARG A 88 3.04 -9.95 -7.03
CA ARG A 88 1.97 -9.68 -6.06
C ARG A 88 0.97 -8.74 -6.69
N GLU A 89 -0.32 -8.97 -6.50
CA GLU A 89 -1.40 -8.20 -7.12
C GLU A 89 -2.38 -7.62 -6.10
N LEU A 90 -2.62 -6.33 -6.19
CA LEU A 90 -3.70 -5.62 -5.52
C LEU A 90 -4.69 -5.16 -6.58
N VAL A 91 -5.92 -5.68 -6.55
CA VAL A 91 -7.00 -5.22 -7.44
C VAL A 91 -7.60 -3.95 -6.85
N VAL A 92 -7.53 -2.85 -7.60
CA VAL A 92 -7.94 -1.51 -7.15
C VAL A 92 -9.29 -1.06 -7.73
N GLY A 93 -9.95 -1.90 -8.52
CA GLY A 93 -11.25 -1.62 -9.14
C GLY A 93 -11.28 -1.98 -10.62
N GLY A 94 -12.25 -1.45 -11.37
CA GLY A 94 -12.32 -1.66 -12.82
C GLY A 94 -13.54 -1.03 -13.48
N THR A 95 -13.68 -1.28 -14.78
CA THR A 95 -14.79 -0.79 -15.60
C THR A 95 -15.52 -1.94 -16.29
N THR A 96 -16.78 -1.72 -16.69
CA THR A 96 -17.42 -2.56 -17.69
C THR A 96 -17.14 -2.00 -19.09
N ASN A 97 -17.33 -2.81 -20.15
CA ASN A 97 -17.10 -2.35 -21.53
C ASN A 97 -18.05 -1.23 -21.98
N TRP A 98 -19.13 -0.99 -21.22
CA TRP A 98 -20.13 0.06 -21.48
C TRP A 98 -19.98 1.26 -20.54
N GLY A 99 -18.81 1.41 -19.91
CA GLY A 99 -18.48 2.60 -19.09
C GLY A 99 -19.13 2.67 -17.71
N GLY A 100 -20.08 1.79 -17.37
CA GLY A 100 -20.71 1.78 -16.04
C GLY A 100 -19.97 0.89 -15.02
N SER A 101 -19.72 1.36 -13.79
CA SER A 101 -19.05 0.57 -12.74
C SER A 101 -19.89 0.31 -11.49
N LYS A 102 -21.24 0.23 -11.55
CA LYS A 102 -22.10 0.04 -10.34
C LYS A 102 -21.54 -1.00 -9.33
N ASN A 103 -20.93 -2.09 -9.81
CA ASN A 103 -20.36 -3.16 -8.98
C ASN A 103 -18.82 -3.29 -9.07
N ARG A 104 -18.10 -2.31 -9.62
CA ARG A 104 -16.64 -2.37 -9.89
C ARG A 104 -15.87 -1.10 -9.54
N LYS A 105 -16.49 -0.23 -8.75
CA LYS A 105 -15.83 0.94 -8.18
C LYS A 105 -14.60 0.52 -7.39
N SER A 106 -13.62 1.40 -7.35
CA SER A 106 -12.49 1.23 -6.44
C SER A 106 -13.00 1.05 -5.02
N THR A 107 -12.66 -0.07 -4.39
CA THR A 107 -12.89 -0.28 -2.96
C THR A 107 -11.60 0.06 -2.24
N ASP A 108 -11.69 0.94 -1.24
CA ASP A 108 -10.58 1.19 -0.34
C ASP A 108 -10.38 -0.09 0.49
N ASN A 109 -9.49 -0.95 0.01
CA ASN A 109 -9.08 -2.19 0.67
C ASN A 109 -7.91 -1.93 1.63
N SER A 110 -7.63 -0.67 1.98
CA SER A 110 -6.56 -0.36 2.92
C SER A 110 -6.89 -0.85 4.32
N ILE A 111 -5.86 -1.30 5.01
CA ILE A 111 -5.92 -1.73 6.39
C ILE A 111 -5.76 -0.48 7.27
N PRO A 112 -6.67 -0.23 8.22
CA PRO A 112 -6.59 0.95 9.07
C PRO A 112 -5.28 0.94 9.87
N LEU A 113 -4.63 2.10 9.96
CA LEU A 113 -3.37 2.27 10.67
C LEU A 113 -3.58 3.15 11.91
N LYS A 114 -2.95 2.77 13.02
CA LYS A 114 -2.84 3.57 14.23
C LYS A 114 -1.48 4.24 14.25
N PHE A 115 -1.46 5.54 14.57
CA PHE A 115 -0.26 6.36 14.58
C PHE A 115 0.00 6.87 15.99
N LYS A 116 1.23 6.68 16.48
CA LYS A 116 1.71 7.27 17.73
C LYS A 116 3.00 8.01 17.47
N LYS A 117 3.06 9.30 17.79
CA LYS A 117 4.29 10.10 17.64
C LYS A 117 5.37 9.54 18.58
N ILE A 118 6.59 9.34 18.07
CA ILE A 118 7.73 8.77 18.82
C ILE A 118 8.90 9.74 19.01
N GLY A 119 8.94 10.86 18.28
CA GLY A 119 10.01 11.86 18.34
C GLY A 119 10.36 12.39 16.95
N ASP A 120 10.91 13.59 16.85
CA ASP A 120 11.52 14.16 15.63
C ASP A 120 10.71 14.06 14.32
N GLY A 121 9.39 14.24 14.43
CA GLY A 121 8.48 14.15 13.28
C GLY A 121 8.19 12.73 12.82
N CYS A 122 8.61 11.72 13.57
CA CYS A 122 8.44 10.30 13.27
C CYS A 122 7.26 9.69 14.03
N TYR A 123 6.63 8.71 13.40
CA TYR A 123 5.44 8.05 13.92
C TYR A 123 5.67 6.55 13.99
N LYS A 124 5.34 5.94 15.12
CA LYS A 124 5.10 4.51 15.23
C LYS A 124 3.77 4.20 14.57
N VAL A 125 3.81 3.32 13.58
CA VAL A 125 2.67 2.83 12.81
C VAL A 125 2.37 1.41 13.27
N THR A 126 1.13 1.18 13.67
CA THR A 126 0.65 -0.14 14.06
C THR A 126 -0.61 -0.46 13.27
N PRO A 127 -0.70 -1.61 12.60
CA PRO A 127 -1.94 -2.07 12.00
C PRO A 127 -3.08 -2.08 13.02
N GLY A 128 -4.26 -1.61 12.63
CA GLY A 128 -5.44 -1.57 13.49
C GLY A 128 -6.02 -2.95 13.80
N VAL A 129 -5.60 -3.96 13.02
CA VAL A 129 -5.99 -5.36 13.11
C VAL A 129 -4.74 -6.24 13.10
N THR A 130 -4.81 -7.41 13.72
CA THR A 130 -3.76 -8.42 13.59
C THR A 130 -3.70 -8.89 12.13
N LEU A 131 -2.53 -8.76 11.51
CA LEU A 131 -2.35 -9.12 10.11
C LEU A 131 -2.12 -10.63 10.00
N PRO A 132 -2.94 -11.37 9.23
CA PRO A 132 -2.69 -12.78 8.96
C PRO A 132 -1.45 -12.96 8.08
N LYS A 133 -0.97 -14.20 7.98
CA LYS A 133 0.13 -14.56 7.07
C LYS A 133 -0.21 -14.15 5.64
N GLY A 134 0.72 -13.49 4.97
CA GLY A 134 0.50 -12.94 3.64
C GLY A 134 1.50 -11.86 3.22
N GLU A 135 1.24 -11.28 2.07
CA GLU A 135 2.04 -10.21 1.48
C GLU A 135 1.34 -8.87 1.64
N TYR A 136 2.08 -7.85 2.03
CA TYR A 136 1.58 -6.52 2.28
C TYR A 136 2.52 -5.48 1.70
N ALA A 137 1.99 -4.30 1.43
CA ALA A 137 2.84 -3.16 1.14
C ALA A 137 2.23 -1.86 1.65
N PHE A 138 3.11 -0.97 2.14
CA PHE A 138 2.76 0.42 2.36
C PHE A 138 2.82 1.16 1.03
N SER A 139 1.77 1.90 0.70
CA SER A 139 1.79 2.91 -0.34
C SER A 139 1.96 4.27 0.32
N LEU A 140 2.97 5.01 -0.13
CA LEU A 140 3.19 6.38 0.28
C LEU A 140 2.87 7.29 -0.89
N ALA A 141 1.91 8.18 -0.68
CA ALA A 141 1.49 9.16 -1.66
C ALA A 141 2.13 10.51 -1.36
N SER A 142 2.63 11.18 -2.39
CA SER A 142 2.95 12.60 -2.27
C SER A 142 1.67 13.38 -1.97
N VAL A 143 1.69 14.23 -0.95
CA VAL A 143 0.50 14.98 -0.50
C VAL A 143 -0.11 15.74 -1.68
N GLY A 144 -1.40 15.52 -1.94
CA GLY A 144 -2.14 16.12 -3.06
C GLY A 144 -2.19 15.26 -4.33
N MET A 145 -1.37 14.20 -4.43
CA MET A 145 -1.48 13.17 -5.47
C MET A 145 -2.21 11.96 -4.87
N GLY A 146 -3.54 11.97 -4.92
CA GLY A 146 -4.33 10.81 -4.47
C GLY A 146 -3.95 9.54 -5.23
N SER A 147 -3.90 8.39 -4.54
CA SER A 147 -3.74 7.13 -5.25
C SER A 147 -5.01 6.83 -6.03
N SER A 148 -4.87 6.28 -7.24
CA SER A 148 -5.99 5.65 -7.94
C SER A 148 -6.57 4.43 -7.19
N ALA A 149 -5.90 3.96 -6.14
CA ALA A 149 -6.40 2.97 -5.18
C ALA A 149 -7.30 3.58 -4.08
N ASP A 150 -7.39 4.91 -3.96
CA ASP A 150 -7.88 5.61 -2.77
C ASP A 150 -9.20 6.35 -2.94
N VAL A 151 -9.73 6.44 -4.15
CA VAL A 151 -10.95 7.19 -4.39
C VAL A 151 -12.13 6.24 -4.37
N LYS A 152 -12.66 5.99 -3.17
CA LYS A 152 -13.92 5.26 -2.97
C LYS A 152 -15.02 5.96 -3.76
N GLY A 153 -15.60 5.26 -4.72
CA GLY A 153 -16.80 5.74 -5.41
C GLY A 153 -16.61 6.26 -6.84
N THR A 154 -15.38 6.58 -7.25
CA THR A 154 -15.07 6.93 -8.65
C THR A 154 -14.95 5.68 -9.50
N ASP A 155 -15.38 5.78 -10.74
CA ASP A 155 -14.98 4.83 -11.78
C ASP A 155 -13.45 4.86 -11.81
N ALA A 156 -12.80 3.77 -11.41
CA ALA A 156 -11.41 3.55 -11.77
C ALA A 156 -11.44 3.35 -13.28
N GLY A 157 -11.44 4.45 -14.05
CA GLY A 157 -11.55 4.45 -15.50
C GLY A 157 -10.40 3.68 -16.16
N PHE A 158 -10.03 4.06 -17.38
CA PHE A 158 -8.86 3.48 -18.06
C PHE A 158 -7.50 3.84 -17.42
N GLY A 159 -7.47 4.46 -16.23
CA GLY A 159 -6.26 4.95 -15.59
C GLY A 159 -6.19 4.60 -14.11
N SER A 160 -5.77 3.38 -13.78
CA SER A 160 -5.01 3.21 -12.54
C SER A 160 -3.58 3.71 -12.78
N SER A 161 -3.12 4.58 -11.91
CA SER A 161 -1.77 5.13 -11.92
C SER A 161 -1.08 4.75 -10.61
N VAL A 162 0.16 4.29 -10.75
CA VAL A 162 1.16 4.17 -9.68
C VAL A 162 2.12 5.38 -9.68
N GLN A 163 1.89 6.37 -10.56
CA GLN A 163 2.76 7.55 -10.66
C GLN A 163 2.68 8.39 -9.38
N GLY A 164 3.85 8.74 -8.84
CA GLY A 164 3.95 9.52 -7.60
C GLY A 164 3.76 8.73 -6.31
N GLN A 165 3.63 7.39 -6.40
CA GLN A 165 3.55 6.51 -5.23
C GLN A 165 4.81 5.68 -5.06
N THR A 166 5.28 5.62 -3.83
CA THR A 166 6.36 4.71 -3.42
C THR A 166 5.75 3.55 -2.67
N TRP A 167 6.16 2.33 -3.00
CA TRP A 167 5.65 1.10 -2.38
C TRP A 167 6.75 0.44 -1.56
N PHE A 168 6.46 0.05 -0.33
CA PHE A 168 7.37 -0.70 0.53
C PHE A 168 6.74 -2.01 0.93
N GLY A 169 7.29 -3.12 0.44
CA GLY A 169 6.74 -4.45 0.59
C GLY A 169 7.28 -5.17 1.82
N PHE A 170 6.43 -5.97 2.44
CA PHE A 170 6.83 -6.91 3.48
C PHE A 170 5.91 -8.14 3.51
N SER A 171 6.43 -9.24 4.05
CA SER A 171 5.68 -10.48 4.24
C SER A 171 5.51 -10.80 5.72
N ILE A 172 4.39 -11.45 6.07
CA ILE A 172 4.15 -11.98 7.41
C ILE A 172 4.20 -13.50 7.34
N LYS A 173 5.09 -14.10 8.14
CA LYS A 173 5.35 -15.53 8.18
C LYS A 173 4.52 -16.29 9.21
#